data_AF-A0A0N4XFF3-F1
#
_entry.id   AF-A0A0N4XFF3-F1
#
_cell.length_a   1.000
_cell.length_b   1.000
_cell.length_c   1.000
_cell.angle_alpha   90.00
_cell.angle_beta   90.00
_cell.angle_gamma   90.00
#
_symmetry.space_group_name_H-M   'P 1'
#
loop_
_entity.id
_entity.type
_entity.pdbx_description
1 polymer ?
#
loop_
_entity_poly.entity_id
_entity_poly.type
_entity_poly.pdbx_seq_one_letter_code
_entity_poly.pdbx_strand_id
1 'polypeptide(L)'
;MLAQALGHLFGLEHDTPACQCNSESSNQRCVMNDRPGAVGSPFTWQFSKCSIARMHGVWQSGHVQCLLNKPFQPSQLRECGNGVVDGSEECDCGTRETCTDPCCDPLTCTLRAHAQCAAHHQCCHRCELRKAGEVCRSARSSCDVPETCDGKSGDCPPDGHLVDGTACGRDGQCWRGNCSDPHHQCQAIWGEGARVAEQECFKQNTRAHEYANCGSVDSTGAYRSCQAEHIRCGTLHCQDGATMPSQTSLRAFTFQFQQDEKQVQCKSIADAEVGLVQDGSSCGSGRVCVAGSCVEMSSVGF
;
A
#
# COMPACT_ATOMS: atom_id res chain seq x y z
N MET A 1 -19.47 9.54 1.80
CA MET A 1 -19.26 8.68 0.62
C MET A 1 -17.80 8.69 0.16
N LEU A 2 -17.21 9.84 -0.23
CA LEU A 2 -15.80 9.87 -0.66
C LEU A 2 -14.83 9.31 0.40
N ALA A 3 -14.94 9.77 1.66
CA ALA A 3 -14.09 9.28 2.75
C ALA A 3 -14.22 7.76 2.99
N GLN A 4 -15.42 7.20 2.82
CA GLN A 4 -15.68 5.76 2.94
C GLN A 4 -15.04 4.99 1.78
N ALA A 5 -15.15 5.50 0.55
CA ALA A 5 -14.51 4.91 -0.62
C ALA A 5 -12.97 4.92 -0.49
N LEU A 6 -12.38 6.03 -0.04
CA LEU A 6 -10.94 6.09 0.28
C LEU A 6 -10.57 5.11 1.41
N GLY A 7 -11.43 4.99 2.44
CA GLY A 7 -11.26 3.99 3.49
C GLY A 7 -11.16 2.57 2.94
N HIS A 8 -12.02 2.20 2.00
CA HIS A 8 -11.95 0.90 1.32
C HIS A 8 -10.68 0.72 0.50
N LEU A 9 -10.19 1.76 -0.19
CA LEU A 9 -8.89 1.71 -0.89
C LEU A 9 -7.72 1.46 0.07
N PHE A 10 -7.84 1.90 1.33
CA PHE A 10 -6.88 1.59 2.38
C PHE A 10 -7.15 0.26 3.09
N GLY A 11 -8.05 -0.59 2.58
CA GLY A 11 -8.36 -1.89 3.17
C GLY A 11 -9.24 -1.83 4.43
N LEU A 12 -9.91 -0.69 4.69
CA LEU A 12 -10.89 -0.61 5.77
C LEU A 12 -12.19 -1.29 5.34
N GLU A 13 -12.64 -2.27 6.11
CA GLU A 13 -13.97 -2.87 5.94
C GLU A 13 -15.03 -2.07 6.69
N HIS A 14 -16.30 -2.41 6.43
CA HIS A 14 -17.41 -1.84 7.18
C HIS A 14 -17.31 -2.15 8.69
N ASP A 15 -17.83 -1.22 9.48
CA ASP A 15 -17.93 -1.31 10.92
C ASP A 15 -18.97 -2.38 11.33
N THR A 16 -18.62 -3.20 12.31
CA THR A 16 -19.57 -4.13 12.95
C THR A 16 -20.38 -3.39 14.03
N PRO A 17 -21.47 -3.98 14.56
CA PRO A 17 -22.24 -3.36 15.65
C PRO A 17 -21.42 -3.06 16.93
N ALA A 18 -20.26 -3.71 17.11
CA ALA A 18 -19.36 -3.46 18.23
C ALA A 18 -18.45 -2.22 18.01
N CYS A 19 -18.36 -1.71 16.79
CA CYS A 19 -17.50 -0.59 16.43
C CYS A 19 -18.21 0.74 16.67
N GLN A 20 -17.65 1.55 17.56
CA GLN A 20 -18.26 2.80 18.00
C GLN A 20 -17.36 4.01 17.64
N CYS A 21 -18.00 5.13 17.30
CA CYS A 21 -17.37 6.46 17.20
C CYS A 21 -17.85 7.33 18.37
N ASN A 22 -17.10 8.38 18.70
CA ASN A 22 -17.40 9.24 19.84
C ASN A 22 -18.56 10.17 19.50
N SER A 23 -19.78 9.68 19.68
CA SER A 23 -21.00 10.48 19.58
C SER A 23 -21.89 10.22 20.78
N GLU A 24 -22.31 11.30 21.44
CA GLU A 24 -23.36 11.27 22.48
C GLU A 24 -24.76 10.99 21.90
N SER A 25 -24.91 11.10 20.58
CA SER A 25 -26.14 10.74 19.87
C SER A 25 -26.11 9.26 19.51
N SER A 26 -27.09 8.51 20.03
CA SER A 26 -27.35 7.09 19.73
C SER A 26 -27.67 6.78 18.27
N ASN A 27 -27.86 7.80 17.43
CA ASN A 27 -28.20 7.68 16.01
C ASN A 27 -27.05 8.08 15.06
N GLN A 28 -25.90 8.52 15.58
CA GLN A 28 -24.79 8.93 14.72
C GLN A 28 -23.99 7.72 14.25
N ARG A 29 -23.95 7.54 12.94
CA ARG A 29 -23.20 6.47 12.28
C ARG A 29 -21.76 6.92 12.02
N CYS A 30 -20.83 5.97 12.04
CA CYS A 30 -19.43 6.24 11.69
C CYS A 30 -19.24 6.21 10.17
N VAL A 31 -18.11 6.73 9.67
CA VAL A 31 -17.81 6.83 8.23
C VAL A 31 -17.85 5.47 7.53
N MET A 32 -17.38 4.40 8.17
CA MET A 32 -17.34 3.04 7.60
C MET A 32 -18.61 2.23 7.90
N ASN A 33 -19.75 2.88 8.12
CA ASN A 33 -21.01 2.17 8.32
C ASN A 33 -21.41 1.38 7.05
N ASP A 34 -22.00 0.20 7.25
CA ASP A 34 -22.47 -0.70 6.18
C ASP A 34 -23.57 -0.08 5.31
N ARG A 35 -24.28 0.93 5.83
CA ARG A 35 -25.30 1.68 5.10
C ARG A 35 -24.81 3.09 4.81
N PRO A 36 -24.51 3.42 3.54
CA PRO A 36 -24.16 4.79 3.17
C PRO A 36 -25.27 5.75 3.59
N GLY A 37 -24.90 6.93 4.07
CA GLY A 37 -25.85 7.96 4.49
C GLY A 37 -26.84 8.28 3.36
N ALA A 38 -28.13 8.36 3.69
CA ALA A 38 -29.16 8.81 2.77
C ALA A 38 -29.23 10.35 2.73
N VAL A 39 -29.76 10.91 1.65
CA VAL A 39 -30.07 12.35 1.59
C VAL A 39 -31.00 12.69 2.76
N GLY A 40 -30.60 13.66 3.59
CA GLY A 40 -31.32 14.04 4.83
C GLY A 40 -30.86 13.32 6.11
N SER A 41 -29.91 12.39 6.02
CA SER A 41 -29.25 11.83 7.21
C SER A 41 -28.19 12.80 7.79
N PRO A 42 -27.92 12.75 9.11
CA PRO A 42 -26.88 13.57 9.72
C PRO A 42 -25.51 13.32 9.08
N PHE A 43 -24.72 14.39 8.92
CA PHE A 43 -23.38 14.28 8.35
C PHE A 43 -22.47 13.44 9.25
N THR A 44 -21.86 12.41 8.67
CA THR A 44 -20.93 11.51 9.36
C THR A 44 -19.49 11.90 9.05
N TRP A 45 -18.71 12.20 10.08
CA TRP A 45 -17.34 12.71 9.95
C TRP A 45 -16.31 11.94 10.79
N GLN A 46 -16.75 11.01 11.64
CA GLN A 46 -15.88 10.24 12.52
C GLN A 46 -15.71 8.81 12.03
N PHE A 47 -14.46 8.35 11.96
CA PHE A 47 -14.14 6.94 11.90
C PHE A 47 -14.37 6.26 13.26
N SER A 48 -14.76 4.99 13.24
CA SER A 48 -14.88 4.21 14.47
C SER A 48 -13.50 3.87 15.05
N LYS A 49 -13.45 3.48 16.33
CA LYS A 49 -12.22 2.95 16.94
C LYS A 49 -11.66 1.73 16.21
N CYS A 50 -12.54 0.89 15.63
CA CYS A 50 -12.12 -0.26 14.82
C CYS A 50 -11.43 0.18 13.53
N SER A 51 -12.02 1.15 12.82
CA SER A 51 -11.45 1.70 11.59
C SER A 51 -10.07 2.31 11.84
N ILE A 52 -9.91 3.06 12.94
CA ILE A 52 -8.62 3.64 13.35
C ILE A 52 -7.59 2.54 13.65
N ALA A 53 -7.96 1.52 14.41
CA ALA A 53 -7.07 0.40 14.73
C ALA A 53 -6.62 -0.37 13.47
N ARG A 54 -7.55 -0.61 12.53
CA ARG A 54 -7.24 -1.23 11.23
C ARG A 54 -6.28 -0.36 10.40
N MET A 55 -6.52 0.94 10.35
CA MET A 55 -5.64 1.88 9.65
C MET A 55 -4.21 1.85 10.21
N HIS A 56 -4.03 1.73 11.54
CA HIS A 56 -2.69 1.54 12.11
C HIS A 56 -1.98 0.28 11.58
N GLY A 57 -2.71 -0.83 11.41
CA GLY A 57 -2.17 -2.05 10.78
C GLY A 57 -1.77 -1.83 9.32
N VAL A 58 -2.57 -1.06 8.57
CA VAL A 58 -2.27 -0.69 7.17
C VAL A 58 -0.98 0.14 7.09
N TRP A 59 -0.81 1.13 7.97
CA TRP A 59 0.44 1.90 8.07
C TRP A 59 1.65 1.04 8.39
N GLN A 60 1.49 0.03 9.25
CA GLN A 60 2.55 -0.91 9.62
C GLN A 60 2.88 -1.91 8.51
N SER A 61 1.94 -2.21 7.61
CA SER A 61 2.15 -3.13 6.48
C SER A 61 3.15 -2.61 5.44
N GLY A 62 3.42 -1.31 5.40
CA GLY A 62 4.30 -0.68 4.42
C GLY A 62 3.67 -0.43 3.04
N HIS A 63 2.44 -0.91 2.76
CA HIS A 63 1.80 -0.76 1.45
C HIS A 63 1.37 0.67 1.08
N VAL A 64 1.43 1.62 2.02
CA VAL A 64 1.02 3.03 1.83
C VAL A 64 2.19 4.01 1.73
N GLN A 65 3.40 3.53 1.39
CA GLN A 65 4.60 4.37 1.26
C GLN A 65 4.42 5.54 0.28
N CYS A 66 3.66 5.37 -0.80
CA CYS A 66 3.40 6.44 -1.77
C CYS A 66 2.67 7.67 -1.18
N LEU A 67 2.10 7.56 0.01
CA LEU A 67 1.39 8.66 0.70
C LEU A 67 2.29 9.45 1.65
N LEU A 68 3.55 9.05 1.85
CA LEU A 68 4.48 9.72 2.76
C LEU A 68 5.01 11.04 2.20
N ASN A 69 4.95 11.20 0.87
CA ASN A 69 5.41 12.40 0.20
C ASN A 69 4.32 13.45 0.12
N LYS A 70 4.63 14.64 0.63
CA LYS A 70 3.77 15.82 0.48
C LYS A 70 3.68 16.19 -1.01
N PRO A 71 2.48 16.41 -1.57
CA PRO A 71 2.34 16.79 -2.97
C PRO A 71 3.00 18.15 -3.24
N PHE A 72 3.59 18.30 -4.43
CA PHE A 72 4.25 19.54 -4.84
C PHE A 72 3.26 20.66 -5.20
N GLN A 73 2.01 20.30 -5.53
CA GLN A 73 0.98 21.28 -5.83
C GLN A 73 0.28 21.75 -4.54
N PRO A 74 0.31 23.06 -4.24
CA PRO A 74 -0.40 23.58 -3.08
C PRO A 74 -1.90 23.42 -3.24
N SER A 75 -2.60 23.13 -2.15
CA SER A 75 -4.06 23.03 -2.13
C SER A 75 -4.71 24.31 -2.66
N GLN A 76 -5.88 24.17 -3.30
CA GLN A 76 -6.77 25.29 -3.63
C GLN A 76 -7.50 25.82 -2.38
N LEU A 77 -7.53 25.02 -1.31
CA LEU A 77 -8.13 25.32 -0.01
C LEU A 77 -7.03 25.85 0.94
N ARG A 78 -6.38 26.95 0.54
CA ARG A 78 -5.35 27.62 1.35
C ARG A 78 -6.02 28.28 2.54
N GLU A 79 -5.98 27.61 3.68
CA GLU A 79 -6.60 28.08 4.91
C GLU A 79 -5.68 27.72 6.06
N CYS A 80 -5.11 28.76 6.68
CA CYS A 80 -4.30 28.60 7.87
C CYS A 80 -5.10 27.89 8.97
N GLY A 81 -4.53 26.82 9.51
CA GLY A 81 -5.12 25.99 10.56
C GLY A 81 -5.76 24.71 10.03
N ASN A 82 -5.54 24.35 8.77
CA ASN A 82 -5.98 23.09 8.18
C ASN A 82 -4.96 21.94 8.38
N GLY A 83 -3.79 22.25 8.96
CA GLY A 83 -2.70 21.31 9.22
C GLY A 83 -1.82 20.99 8.01
N VAL A 84 -1.91 21.77 6.93
CA VAL A 84 -1.15 21.59 5.69
C VAL A 84 -0.49 22.90 5.29
N VAL A 85 0.84 22.97 5.45
CA VAL A 85 1.64 24.14 5.08
C VAL A 85 1.55 24.40 3.58
N ASP A 86 0.79 25.40 3.14
CA ASP A 86 0.61 25.71 1.72
C ASP A 86 0.81 27.21 1.41
N GLY A 87 1.24 27.51 0.18
CA GLY A 87 1.37 28.88 -0.29
C GLY A 87 2.50 29.66 0.42
N SER A 88 2.13 30.58 1.32
CA SER A 88 3.06 31.44 2.06
C SER A 88 3.20 31.07 3.54
N GLU A 89 2.58 29.97 3.97
CA GLU A 89 2.69 29.48 5.33
C GLU A 89 4.09 28.89 5.58
N GLU A 90 4.61 29.09 6.78
CA GLU A 90 5.88 28.50 7.23
C GLU A 90 5.65 27.29 8.17
N CYS A 91 4.44 27.20 8.72
CA CYS A 91 4.00 26.13 9.62
C CYS A 91 2.47 26.10 9.71
N ASP A 92 1.89 24.93 9.98
CA ASP A 92 0.46 24.82 10.28
C ASP A 92 0.24 23.70 11.31
N CYS A 93 -0.12 24.08 12.53
CA CYS A 93 -0.34 23.17 13.66
C CYS A 93 -1.83 22.87 13.90
N GLY A 94 -2.70 23.17 12.93
CA GLY A 94 -4.15 23.08 13.05
C GLY A 94 -4.79 24.35 13.61
N THR A 95 -6.05 24.25 14.03
CA THR A 95 -6.82 25.40 14.51
C THR A 95 -6.25 25.98 15.80
N ARG A 96 -6.62 27.24 16.12
CA ARG A 96 -6.21 27.93 17.34
C ARG A 96 -6.47 27.14 18.63
N GLU A 97 -7.56 26.38 18.68
CA GLU A 97 -7.97 25.63 19.86
C GLU A 97 -7.18 24.33 20.04
N THR A 98 -6.65 23.76 18.96
CA THR A 98 -5.98 22.46 18.95
C THR A 98 -4.46 22.57 18.85
N CYS A 99 -3.95 23.69 18.32
CA CYS A 99 -2.52 23.92 18.19
C CYS A 99 -1.84 24.04 19.56
N THR A 100 -0.92 23.12 19.82
CA THR A 100 -0.05 23.10 21.02
C THR A 100 1.42 23.34 20.67
N ASP A 101 1.71 23.66 19.40
CA ASP A 101 3.06 23.87 18.90
C ASP A 101 3.62 25.22 19.43
N PRO A 102 4.68 25.21 20.25
CA PRO A 102 5.26 26.44 20.81
C PRO A 102 6.01 27.28 19.76
N CYS A 103 6.30 26.71 18.59
CA CYS A 103 7.12 27.31 17.55
C CYS A 103 6.28 27.92 16.41
N CYS A 104 5.00 27.56 16.30
CA CYS A 104 4.08 28.03 15.27
C CYS A 104 3.04 29.01 15.84
N ASP A 105 2.66 30.03 15.06
CA ASP A 105 1.52 30.89 15.37
C ASP A 105 0.27 30.40 14.62
N PRO A 106 -0.76 29.85 15.30
CA PRO A 106 -1.94 29.30 14.66
C PRO A 106 -2.89 30.35 14.06
N LEU A 107 -2.66 31.66 14.28
CA LEU A 107 -3.46 32.70 13.65
C LEU A 107 -2.88 33.14 12.29
N THR A 108 -1.56 33.04 12.13
CA THR A 108 -0.85 33.54 10.94
C THR A 108 -0.17 32.45 10.13
N CYS A 109 -0.04 31.23 10.68
CA CYS A 109 0.68 30.11 10.07
C CYS A 109 2.13 30.46 9.68
N THR A 110 2.75 31.27 10.55
CA THR A 110 4.16 31.67 10.46
C THR A 110 4.91 31.16 11.67
N LEU A 111 6.22 30.95 11.52
CA LEU A 111 7.07 30.63 12.65
C LEU A 111 7.10 31.80 13.63
N ARG A 112 7.15 31.49 14.93
CA ARG A 112 7.37 32.50 15.95
C ARG A 112 8.81 33.01 15.85
N ALA A 113 9.05 34.24 16.29
CA ALA A 113 10.33 34.92 16.14
C ALA A 113 11.58 34.18 16.69
N HIS A 114 11.41 33.22 17.61
CA HIS A 114 12.50 32.44 18.19
C HIS A 114 12.68 31.06 17.53
N ALA A 115 11.82 30.70 16.57
CA ALA A 115 11.77 29.38 15.96
C ALA A 115 12.46 29.35 14.60
N GLN A 116 13.24 28.29 14.37
CA GLN A 116 13.81 27.95 13.07
C GLN A 116 12.95 26.90 12.33
N CYS A 117 12.09 26.20 13.06
CA CYS A 117 11.19 25.16 12.57
C CYS A 117 9.98 25.04 13.49
N ALA A 118 8.90 24.45 13.00
CA ALA A 118 7.74 24.11 13.82
C ALA A 118 7.98 22.80 14.60
N ALA A 119 7.49 22.69 15.83
CA ALA A 119 7.72 21.52 16.68
C ALA A 119 7.15 20.22 16.10
N HIS A 120 6.09 20.30 15.28
CA HIS A 120 5.52 19.14 14.61
C HIS A 120 6.35 18.63 13.42
N HIS A 121 7.32 19.41 12.92
CA HIS A 121 8.20 18.92 11.87
C HIS A 121 9.23 17.90 12.41
N GLN A 122 9.52 16.86 11.62
CA GLN A 122 10.31 15.70 12.07
C GLN A 122 11.80 16.03 12.32
N CYS A 123 12.35 17.00 11.58
CA CYS A 123 13.70 17.54 11.76
C CYS A 123 13.75 18.75 12.69
N CYS A 124 12.73 18.94 13.53
CA CYS A 124 12.72 19.96 14.57
C CYS A 124 12.94 19.35 15.95
N HIS A 125 13.66 20.07 16.81
CA HIS A 125 13.74 19.76 18.23
C HIS A 125 13.82 21.07 19.01
N ARG A 126 12.80 21.36 19.84
CA ARG A 126 12.70 22.60 20.63
C ARG A 126 12.81 23.88 19.80
N CYS A 127 12.10 23.93 18.68
CA CYS A 127 12.12 25.05 17.72
C CYS A 127 13.48 25.29 17.04
N GLU A 128 14.44 24.37 17.18
CA GLU A 128 15.74 24.40 16.51
C GLU A 128 15.84 23.25 15.50
N LEU A 129 16.52 23.49 14.39
CA LEU A 129 16.78 22.49 13.38
C LEU A 129 17.70 21.39 13.92
N ARG A 130 17.33 20.13 13.67
CA ARG A 130 18.22 18.98 13.91
C ARG A 130 19.42 19.05 12.99
N LYS A 131 20.54 18.45 13.42
CA LYS A 131 21.78 18.47 12.64
C LYS A 131 21.67 17.63 11.37
N ALA A 132 22.44 18.03 10.36
CA ALA A 132 22.60 17.24 9.14
C ALA A 132 23.06 15.81 9.46
N GLY A 133 22.37 14.81 8.92
CA GLY A 133 22.67 13.39 9.14
C GLY A 133 21.91 12.74 10.30
N GLU A 134 21.14 13.49 11.10
CA GLU A 134 20.23 12.88 12.08
C GLU A 134 19.05 12.20 11.38
N VAL A 135 18.76 10.95 11.73
CA VAL A 135 17.65 10.19 11.15
C VAL A 135 16.31 10.79 11.59
N CYS A 136 15.50 11.23 10.63
CA CYS A 136 14.13 11.69 10.86
C CYS A 136 13.09 10.61 10.56
N ARG A 137 13.39 9.70 9.64
CA ARG A 137 12.57 8.53 9.36
C ARG A 137 13.46 7.30 9.18
N SER A 138 13.22 6.28 9.98
CA SER A 138 13.90 4.99 9.82
C SER A 138 13.33 4.22 8.64
N ALA A 139 14.17 3.41 7.98
CA ALA A 139 13.72 2.46 6.98
C ALA A 139 12.69 1.48 7.57
N ARG A 140 11.59 1.26 6.85
CA ARG A 140 10.46 0.42 7.27
C ARG A 140 10.48 -0.98 6.66
N SER A 141 11.23 -1.19 5.58
CA SER A 141 11.33 -2.47 4.88
C SER A 141 12.74 -2.72 4.36
N SER A 142 12.98 -3.92 3.84
CA SER A 142 14.22 -4.27 3.14
C SER A 142 14.41 -3.53 1.81
N CYS A 143 13.37 -2.85 1.32
CA CYS A 143 13.37 -2.07 0.08
C CYS A 143 13.34 -0.55 0.32
N ASP A 144 13.48 -0.13 1.56
CA ASP A 144 13.34 1.25 2.01
C ASP A 144 14.69 1.81 2.49
N VAL A 145 14.88 3.13 2.41
CA VAL A 145 16.10 3.82 2.86
C VAL A 145 15.78 4.80 3.98
N PRO A 146 16.62 4.95 5.03
CA PRO A 146 16.34 5.94 6.06
C PRO A 146 16.57 7.37 5.54
N GLU A 147 15.67 8.29 5.85
CA GLU A 147 15.85 9.71 5.60
C GLU A 147 16.51 10.39 6.80
N THR A 148 17.43 11.28 6.47
CA THR A 148 18.18 12.07 7.43
C THR A 148 17.94 13.55 7.19
N CYS A 149 17.83 14.31 8.28
CA CYS A 149 17.75 15.75 8.25
C CYS A 149 18.93 16.35 7.49
N ASP A 150 18.67 17.41 6.72
CA ASP A 150 19.70 18.14 5.96
C ASP A 150 20.35 19.28 6.77
N GLY A 151 19.82 19.56 7.97
CA GLY A 151 20.25 20.65 8.84
C GLY A 151 19.79 22.05 8.40
N LYS A 152 18.88 22.13 7.43
CA LYS A 152 18.42 23.38 6.81
C LYS A 152 16.89 23.50 6.81
N SER A 153 16.18 22.38 6.78
CA SER A 153 14.72 22.31 6.83
C SER A 153 14.23 21.63 8.11
N GLY A 154 13.09 22.09 8.64
CA GLY A 154 12.39 21.39 9.71
C GLY A 154 11.73 20.11 9.23
N ASP A 155 11.39 20.03 7.94
CA ASP A 155 10.81 18.85 7.32
C ASP A 155 11.86 17.76 7.10
N CYS A 156 11.46 16.51 7.27
CA CYS A 156 12.26 15.39 6.78
C CYS A 156 12.24 15.42 5.24
N PRO A 157 13.36 15.11 4.56
CA PRO A 157 13.37 14.98 3.11
C PRO A 157 12.30 14.02 2.59
N PRO A 158 11.91 14.12 1.30
CA PRO A 158 10.99 13.19 0.68
C PRO A 158 11.43 11.72 0.88
N ASP A 159 10.44 10.87 1.13
CA ASP A 159 10.58 9.42 1.29
C ASP A 159 11.17 8.82 0.02
N GLY A 160 12.37 8.24 0.15
CA GLY A 160 13.05 7.50 -0.89
C GLY A 160 12.93 5.99 -0.66
N HIS A 161 13.30 5.22 -1.69
CA HIS A 161 13.41 3.78 -1.56
C HIS A 161 14.66 3.25 -2.28
N LEU A 162 15.01 1.99 -2.01
CA LEU A 162 16.09 1.33 -2.75
C LEU A 162 15.75 1.23 -4.23
N VAL A 163 16.79 1.22 -5.06
CA VAL A 163 16.65 1.13 -6.52
C VAL A 163 15.88 -0.14 -6.89
N ASP A 164 14.93 -0.01 -7.82
CA ASP A 164 14.14 -1.12 -8.31
C ASP A 164 15.04 -2.22 -8.90
N GLY A 165 14.72 -3.48 -8.59
CA GLY A 165 15.56 -4.64 -8.90
C GLY A 165 16.55 -5.03 -7.80
N THR A 166 16.69 -4.24 -6.73
CA THR A 166 17.49 -4.64 -5.56
C THR A 166 16.90 -5.90 -4.95
N ALA A 167 17.71 -6.93 -4.71
CA ALA A 167 17.21 -8.21 -4.17
C ALA A 167 16.61 -8.03 -2.77
N CYS A 168 15.47 -8.70 -2.54
CA CYS A 168 14.77 -8.67 -1.25
C CYS A 168 14.01 -9.98 -1.01
N GLY A 169 13.69 -10.28 0.25
CA GLY A 169 12.96 -11.52 0.58
C GLY A 169 13.77 -12.77 0.22
N ARG A 170 13.09 -13.82 -0.24
CA ARG A 170 13.74 -15.08 -0.63
C ARG A 170 14.15 -15.09 -2.10
N ASP A 171 13.18 -14.77 -2.96
CA ASP A 171 13.32 -14.79 -4.42
C ASP A 171 12.71 -13.51 -5.04
N GLY A 172 12.65 -12.43 -4.26
CA GLY A 172 12.02 -11.17 -4.62
C GLY A 172 13.00 -10.08 -5.03
N GLN A 173 12.43 -9.01 -5.57
CA GLN A 173 13.17 -7.78 -5.87
C GLN A 173 12.35 -6.55 -5.51
N CYS A 174 13.04 -5.47 -5.16
CA CYS A 174 12.43 -4.20 -4.81
C CYS A 174 11.77 -3.59 -6.04
N TRP A 175 10.60 -3.04 -5.82
CA TRP A 175 9.79 -2.38 -6.83
C TRP A 175 8.97 -1.28 -6.17
N ARG A 176 9.31 -0.03 -6.45
CA ARG A 176 8.64 1.16 -5.92
C ARG A 176 8.51 1.11 -4.39
N GLY A 177 9.61 0.74 -3.72
CA GLY A 177 9.71 0.63 -2.25
C GLY A 177 9.13 -0.63 -1.62
N ASN A 178 8.44 -1.47 -2.40
CA ASN A 178 7.91 -2.75 -1.94
C ASN A 178 8.78 -3.92 -2.37
N CYS A 179 8.79 -5.00 -1.59
CA CYS A 179 9.45 -6.23 -1.98
C CYS A 179 8.47 -7.14 -2.73
N SER A 180 8.63 -7.25 -4.05
CA SER A 180 7.82 -8.13 -4.89
C SER A 180 8.41 -9.53 -4.89
N ASP A 181 7.94 -10.35 -3.94
CA ASP A 181 8.40 -11.73 -3.71
C ASP A 181 7.24 -12.73 -3.91
N PRO A 182 7.21 -13.48 -5.03
CA PRO A 182 6.19 -14.50 -5.30
C PRO A 182 6.13 -15.61 -4.23
N HIS A 183 7.24 -15.90 -3.54
CA HIS A 183 7.25 -16.88 -2.45
C HIS A 183 6.45 -16.37 -1.26
N HIS A 184 6.69 -15.11 -0.86
CA HIS A 184 5.91 -14.46 0.19
C HIS A 184 4.44 -14.32 -0.20
N GLN A 185 4.14 -14.03 -1.48
CA GLN A 185 2.76 -13.99 -1.98
C GLN A 185 2.05 -15.34 -1.83
N CYS A 186 2.71 -16.46 -2.14
CA CYS A 186 2.16 -17.79 -1.91
C CYS A 186 1.90 -18.06 -0.41
N GLN A 187 2.79 -17.64 0.48
CA GLN A 187 2.61 -17.82 1.92
C GLN A 187 1.47 -16.94 2.48
N ALA A 188 1.30 -15.73 1.97
CA ALA A 188 0.20 -14.85 2.37
C ALA A 188 -1.17 -15.44 2.01
N ILE A 189 -1.26 -16.11 0.85
CA ILE A 189 -2.50 -16.74 0.37
C ILE A 189 -2.72 -18.10 1.04
N TRP A 190 -1.72 -18.99 1.03
CA TRP A 190 -1.89 -20.40 1.40
C TRP A 190 -1.28 -20.77 2.76
N GLY A 191 -0.77 -19.80 3.51
CA GLY A 191 -0.15 -20.01 4.82
C GLY A 191 1.29 -20.53 4.75
N GLU A 192 1.84 -20.78 5.93
CA GLU A 192 3.22 -21.25 6.10
C GLU A 192 3.47 -22.57 5.34
N GLY A 193 4.67 -22.69 4.76
CA GLY A 193 5.07 -23.86 3.96
C GLY A 193 4.63 -23.82 2.50
N ALA A 194 3.77 -22.88 2.10
CA ALA A 194 3.47 -22.64 0.70
C ALA A 194 4.70 -22.11 -0.05
N ARG A 195 4.85 -22.51 -1.31
CA ARG A 195 5.93 -22.06 -2.20
C ARG A 195 5.43 -21.84 -3.62
N VAL A 196 6.22 -21.12 -4.42
CA VAL A 196 5.99 -20.96 -5.85
C VAL A 196 6.01 -22.34 -6.51
N ALA A 197 5.05 -22.61 -7.39
CA ALA A 197 4.95 -23.89 -8.07
C ALA A 197 5.98 -24.06 -9.19
N GLU A 198 6.11 -25.29 -9.68
CA GLU A 198 6.95 -25.64 -10.82
C GLU A 198 6.48 -24.93 -12.11
N GLN A 199 7.38 -24.82 -13.10
CA GLN A 199 7.11 -24.11 -14.36
C GLN A 199 5.88 -24.69 -15.11
N GLU A 200 5.61 -25.97 -14.90
CA GLU A 200 4.48 -26.73 -15.41
C GLU A 200 3.12 -26.14 -15.05
N CYS A 201 3.01 -25.57 -13.86
CA CYS A 201 1.81 -24.86 -13.44
C CYS A 201 1.67 -23.53 -14.19
N PHE A 202 2.77 -22.78 -14.35
CA PHE A 202 2.76 -21.52 -15.09
C PHE A 202 2.46 -21.71 -16.58
N LYS A 203 2.83 -22.84 -17.19
CA LYS A 203 2.44 -23.18 -18.57
C LYS A 203 0.92 -23.21 -18.77
N GLN A 204 0.13 -23.42 -17.71
CA GLN A 204 -1.33 -23.35 -17.80
C GLN A 204 -1.83 -21.95 -18.14
N ASN A 205 -1.04 -20.90 -17.87
CA ASN A 205 -1.45 -19.52 -18.13
C ASN A 205 -1.61 -19.20 -19.63
N THR A 206 -1.17 -20.10 -20.53
CA THR A 206 -1.44 -20.00 -21.98
C THR A 206 -2.88 -20.36 -22.35
N ARG A 207 -3.68 -20.91 -21.42
CA ARG A 207 -5.04 -21.42 -21.68
C ARG A 207 -6.15 -20.37 -21.56
N ALA A 208 -5.86 -19.21 -20.97
CA ALA A 208 -6.84 -18.13 -20.80
C ALA A 208 -8.06 -18.54 -19.94
N HIS A 209 -7.83 -19.30 -18.87
CA HIS A 209 -8.87 -19.63 -17.89
C HIS A 209 -8.88 -18.62 -16.74
N GLU A 210 -9.99 -18.55 -15.99
CA GLU A 210 -10.11 -17.63 -14.82
C GLU A 210 -9.02 -17.83 -13.76
N TYR A 211 -8.47 -19.03 -13.68
CA TYR A 211 -7.42 -19.45 -12.73
C TYR A 211 -6.04 -19.66 -13.39
N ALA A 212 -5.91 -19.31 -14.69
CA ALA A 212 -4.67 -19.44 -15.46
C ALA A 212 -4.68 -18.52 -16.70
N ASN A 213 -4.23 -17.28 -16.55
CA ASN A 213 -4.25 -16.23 -17.58
C ASN A 213 -3.15 -15.17 -17.35
N CYS A 214 -3.03 -14.19 -18.25
CA CYS A 214 -2.11 -13.04 -18.14
C CYS A 214 -2.82 -11.74 -17.74
N GLY A 215 -3.87 -11.81 -16.92
CA GLY A 215 -4.68 -10.67 -16.54
C GLY A 215 -5.54 -10.13 -17.68
N SER A 216 -6.25 -9.03 -17.39
CA SER A 216 -7.20 -8.33 -18.28
C SER A 216 -8.34 -9.20 -18.78
N VAL A 217 -9.53 -8.82 -18.34
CA VAL A 217 -10.78 -9.26 -18.96
C VAL A 217 -11.10 -8.24 -20.06
N ASP A 218 -11.22 -8.68 -21.31
CA ASP A 218 -11.67 -7.77 -22.37
C ASP A 218 -13.13 -7.33 -22.14
N SER A 219 -13.66 -6.45 -22.99
CA SER A 219 -15.05 -5.99 -22.87
C SER A 219 -16.09 -7.13 -22.98
N THR A 220 -15.68 -8.33 -23.40
CA THR A 220 -16.54 -9.51 -23.55
C THR A 220 -16.52 -10.43 -22.34
N GLY A 221 -15.69 -10.17 -21.33
CA GLY A 221 -15.56 -11.07 -20.19
C GLY A 221 -14.47 -12.14 -20.36
N ALA A 222 -13.65 -12.07 -21.43
CA ALA A 222 -12.65 -13.09 -21.73
C ALA A 222 -11.26 -12.73 -21.17
N TYR A 223 -10.60 -13.73 -20.58
CA TYR A 223 -9.25 -13.61 -20.06
C TYR A 223 -8.20 -13.64 -21.17
N ARG A 224 -7.11 -12.89 -21.01
CA ARG A 224 -5.96 -12.92 -21.92
C ARG A 224 -5.10 -14.18 -21.74
N SER A 225 -4.81 -14.89 -22.82
CA SER A 225 -3.80 -15.97 -22.81
C SER A 225 -2.39 -15.40 -22.71
N CYS A 226 -1.51 -16.06 -21.96
CA CYS A 226 -0.10 -15.69 -21.92
C CYS A 226 0.65 -16.17 -23.16
N GLN A 227 1.55 -15.33 -23.67
CA GLN A 227 2.68 -15.79 -24.49
C GLN A 227 3.69 -16.55 -23.61
N ALA A 228 4.51 -17.42 -24.23
CA ALA A 228 5.45 -18.28 -23.51
C ALA A 228 6.41 -17.51 -22.59
N GLU A 229 6.83 -16.31 -23.00
CA GLU A 229 7.71 -15.41 -22.24
C GLU A 229 7.02 -14.70 -21.07
N HIS A 230 5.69 -14.63 -21.04
CA HIS A 230 4.94 -13.93 -19.99
C HIS A 230 4.28 -14.87 -18.98
N ILE A 231 4.41 -16.19 -19.15
CA ILE A 231 3.71 -17.17 -18.30
C ILE A 231 4.01 -16.98 -16.81
N ARG A 232 5.21 -16.49 -16.44
CA ARG A 232 5.63 -16.23 -15.06
C ARG A 232 5.08 -14.93 -14.46
N CYS A 233 4.44 -14.08 -15.25
CA CYS A 233 3.82 -12.84 -14.80
C CYS A 233 2.29 -12.91 -14.81
N GLY A 234 1.70 -14.01 -15.29
CA GLY A 234 0.26 -14.22 -15.27
C GLY A 234 -0.25 -14.62 -13.88
N THR A 235 -1.25 -15.51 -13.86
CA THR A 235 -1.76 -16.08 -12.62
C THR A 235 -0.63 -16.74 -11.83
N LEU A 236 -0.54 -16.40 -10.54
CA LEU A 236 0.38 -17.02 -9.60
C LEU A 236 -0.04 -18.47 -9.36
N HIS A 237 0.92 -19.38 -9.53
CA HIS A 237 0.75 -20.77 -9.15
C HIS A 237 1.63 -21.09 -7.94
N CYS A 238 1.00 -21.63 -6.91
CA CYS A 238 1.63 -22.08 -5.67
C CYS A 238 1.49 -23.59 -5.51
N GLN A 239 2.28 -24.16 -4.62
CA GLN A 239 2.19 -25.55 -4.19
C GLN A 239 2.43 -25.63 -2.68
N ASP A 240 2.01 -26.75 -2.07
CA ASP A 240 2.07 -26.98 -0.62
C ASP A 240 1.29 -25.92 0.19
N GLY A 241 1.53 -25.83 1.50
CA GLY A 241 0.74 -25.01 2.42
C GLY A 241 -0.66 -25.56 2.68
N ALA A 242 -1.53 -24.69 3.21
CA ALA A 242 -2.90 -25.03 3.59
C ALA A 242 -3.78 -25.43 2.41
N THR A 243 -4.83 -26.20 2.69
CA THR A 243 -5.80 -26.65 1.68
C THR A 243 -6.76 -25.54 1.24
N MET A 244 -6.97 -24.52 2.07
CA MET A 244 -7.83 -23.37 1.83
C MET A 244 -7.01 -22.09 1.97
N PRO A 245 -7.25 -21.04 1.16
CA PRO A 245 -6.58 -19.77 1.35
C PRO A 245 -6.93 -19.12 2.70
N SER A 246 -6.07 -18.22 3.15
CA SER A 246 -6.22 -17.42 4.37
C SER A 246 -7.52 -16.62 4.39
N GLN A 247 -7.97 -16.17 3.21
CA GLN A 247 -9.28 -15.56 2.99
C GLN A 247 -10.22 -16.54 2.30
N THR A 248 -11.21 -17.04 3.02
CA THR A 248 -12.16 -18.07 2.53
C THR A 248 -13.11 -17.58 1.45
N SER A 249 -13.23 -16.26 1.24
CA SER A 249 -14.00 -15.66 0.16
C SER A 249 -13.35 -15.81 -1.22
N LEU A 250 -12.04 -16.09 -1.26
CA LEU A 250 -11.29 -16.23 -2.51
C LEU A 250 -11.65 -17.52 -3.24
N ARG A 251 -11.88 -17.42 -4.55
CA ARG A 251 -12.17 -18.57 -5.41
C ARG A 251 -10.88 -19.32 -5.73
N ALA A 252 -10.60 -20.32 -4.92
CA ALA A 252 -9.43 -21.20 -5.00
C ALA A 252 -9.59 -22.35 -6.00
N PHE A 253 -8.52 -22.64 -6.73
CA PHE A 253 -8.41 -23.78 -7.63
C PHE A 253 -7.20 -24.62 -7.21
N THR A 254 -7.38 -25.94 -7.14
CA THR A 254 -6.29 -26.89 -6.90
C THR A 254 -6.43 -28.05 -7.86
N PHE A 255 -5.38 -28.31 -8.62
CA PHE A 255 -5.34 -29.44 -9.54
C PHE A 255 -3.97 -30.11 -9.49
N GLN A 256 -3.95 -31.39 -9.87
CA GLN A 256 -2.76 -32.22 -9.83
C GLN A 256 -2.65 -33.03 -11.10
N PHE A 257 -1.44 -33.20 -11.60
CA PHE A 257 -1.15 -34.04 -12.76
C PHE A 257 0.23 -34.68 -12.64
N GLN A 258 0.48 -35.71 -13.43
CA GLN A 258 1.81 -36.32 -13.51
C GLN A 258 2.61 -35.72 -14.66
N GLN A 259 3.88 -35.43 -14.39
CA GLN A 259 4.86 -35.06 -15.41
C GLN A 259 6.22 -35.64 -15.03
N ASP A 260 6.86 -36.36 -15.96
CA ASP A 260 8.18 -36.98 -15.77
C ASP A 260 8.27 -37.80 -14.46
N GLU A 261 7.26 -38.64 -14.22
CA GLU A 261 7.08 -39.46 -13.00
C GLU A 261 6.93 -38.69 -11.68
N LYS A 262 6.88 -37.35 -11.73
CA LYS A 262 6.59 -36.49 -10.57
C LYS A 262 5.13 -36.07 -10.56
N GLN A 263 4.53 -36.08 -9.38
CA GLN A 263 3.20 -35.51 -9.14
C GLN A 263 3.35 -34.00 -8.93
N VAL A 264 2.82 -33.21 -9.86
CA VAL A 264 2.82 -31.75 -9.78
C VAL A 264 1.49 -31.29 -9.21
N GLN A 265 1.53 -30.43 -8.20
CA GLN A 265 0.36 -29.78 -7.61
C GLN A 265 0.39 -28.29 -7.93
N CYS A 266 -0.72 -27.78 -8.47
CA CYS A 266 -0.89 -26.37 -8.75
C CYS A 266 -2.07 -25.82 -7.97
N LYS A 267 -1.84 -24.76 -7.22
CA LYS A 267 -2.84 -23.97 -6.51
C LYS A 267 -2.87 -22.55 -7.05
N SER A 268 -4.04 -22.03 -7.37
CA SER A 268 -4.20 -20.65 -7.84
C SER A 268 -5.51 -20.03 -7.33
N ILE A 269 -5.60 -18.70 -7.41
CA ILE A 269 -6.77 -17.92 -7.03
C ILE A 269 -7.29 -17.22 -8.28
N ALA A 270 -8.60 -17.36 -8.56
CA ALA A 270 -9.25 -16.61 -9.63
C ALA A 270 -9.68 -15.23 -9.12
N ASP A 271 -8.69 -14.35 -8.94
CA ASP A 271 -8.85 -12.97 -8.51
C ASP A 271 -7.80 -12.08 -9.20
N ALA A 272 -8.21 -10.90 -9.65
CA ALA A 272 -7.33 -10.02 -10.42
C ALA A 272 -6.32 -9.25 -9.56
N GLU A 273 -6.60 -9.07 -8.26
CA GLU A 273 -5.75 -8.31 -7.34
C GLU A 273 -4.76 -9.21 -6.61
N VAL A 274 -5.24 -10.35 -6.08
CA VAL A 274 -4.38 -11.26 -5.28
C VAL A 274 -3.89 -12.48 -6.05
N GLY A 275 -4.57 -12.85 -7.15
CA GLY A 275 -4.30 -14.08 -7.90
C GLY A 275 -3.24 -13.97 -8.99
N LEU A 276 -2.85 -12.76 -9.39
CA LEU A 276 -1.78 -12.53 -10.36
C LEU A 276 -0.43 -12.38 -9.66
N VAL A 277 0.66 -12.73 -10.35
CA VAL A 277 2.02 -12.43 -9.89
C VAL A 277 2.15 -10.92 -9.75
N GLN A 278 2.57 -10.46 -8.56
CA GLN A 278 2.70 -9.03 -8.29
C GLN A 278 3.67 -8.33 -9.24
N ASP A 279 3.31 -7.13 -9.67
CA ASP A 279 4.21 -6.25 -10.40
C ASP A 279 5.50 -6.04 -9.61
N GLY A 280 6.62 -5.96 -10.32
CA GLY A 280 7.94 -5.92 -9.70
C GLY A 280 8.57 -7.30 -9.49
N SER A 281 7.82 -8.40 -9.56
CA SER A 281 8.39 -9.74 -9.39
C SER A 281 9.39 -10.07 -10.51
N SER A 282 10.44 -10.83 -10.18
CA SER A 282 11.38 -11.30 -11.20
C SER A 282 10.75 -12.39 -12.06
N CYS A 283 10.88 -12.26 -13.39
CA CYS A 283 10.45 -13.27 -14.35
C CYS A 283 11.60 -13.83 -15.21
N GLY A 284 12.83 -13.43 -14.89
CA GLY A 284 14.05 -13.82 -15.59
C GLY A 284 15.21 -12.86 -15.26
N SER A 285 16.42 -13.22 -15.66
CA SER A 285 17.60 -12.37 -15.44
C SER A 285 17.42 -11.01 -16.09
N GLY A 286 17.47 -9.93 -15.29
CA GLY A 286 17.29 -8.56 -15.77
C GLY A 286 15.85 -8.18 -16.14
N ARG A 287 14.87 -9.04 -15.83
CA ARG A 287 13.47 -8.87 -16.22
C ARG A 287 12.52 -8.77 -15.04
N VAL A 288 11.40 -8.10 -15.28
CA VAL A 288 10.39 -7.77 -14.27
C VAL A 288 8.99 -7.97 -14.81
N CYS A 289 8.07 -8.41 -13.95
CA CYS A 289 6.65 -8.46 -14.24
C CYS A 289 6.02 -7.09 -14.11
N VAL A 290 5.33 -6.65 -15.17
CA VAL A 290 4.51 -5.42 -15.17
C VAL A 290 3.22 -5.70 -15.92
N ALA A 291 2.07 -5.50 -15.28
CA ALA A 291 0.74 -5.70 -15.85
C ALA A 291 0.60 -7.05 -16.58
N GLY A 292 1.02 -8.13 -15.92
CA GLY A 292 0.93 -9.48 -16.47
C GLY A 292 1.92 -9.80 -17.59
N SER A 293 2.93 -8.95 -17.82
CA SER A 293 3.90 -9.11 -18.91
C SER A 293 5.34 -9.11 -18.37
N CYS A 294 6.18 -9.99 -18.88
CA CYS A 294 7.60 -10.05 -18.50
C CYS A 294 8.42 -9.15 -19.43
N VAL A 295 8.96 -8.07 -18.90
CA VAL A 295 9.68 -7.03 -19.66
C VAL A 295 11.09 -6.81 -19.13
N GLU A 296 11.97 -6.23 -19.94
CA GLU A 296 13.32 -5.85 -19.50
C GLU A 296 13.23 -4.72 -18.47
N MET A 297 13.99 -4.82 -17.37
CA MET A 297 13.98 -3.80 -16.32
C MET A 297 14.32 -2.40 -16.87
N SER A 298 15.23 -2.32 -17.84
CA SER A 298 15.63 -1.06 -18.48
C SER A 298 14.53 -0.43 -19.36
N SER A 299 13.48 -1.19 -19.70
CA SER A 299 12.38 -0.69 -20.54
C SER A 299 11.24 -0.07 -19.73
N VAL A 300 11.27 -0.21 -18.40
CA VAL A 300 10.28 0.39 -17.52
C VAL A 300 10.72 1.82 -17.20
N GLY A 301 9.86 2.79 -17.53
CA GLY A 301 10.04 4.17 -17.09
C GLY A 301 9.82 4.29 -15.58
N PHE A 302 10.76 4.96 -14.92
CA PHE A 302 10.70 5.33 -13.51
C PHE A 302 10.15 6.75 -13.36
#